data_AF-A0A2Z5J9V7-F1
#
_entry.id   AF-A0A2Z5J9V7-F1
#
_cell.length_a   1.000
_cell.length_b   1.000
_cell.length_c   1.000
_cell.angle_alpha   90.00
_cell.angle_beta   90.00
_cell.angle_gamma   90.00
#
_symmetry.space_group_name_H-M   'P 1'
#
loop_
_entity.id
_entity.type
_entity.pdbx_description
1 polymer ?
#
loop_
_entity_poly.entity_id
_entity_poly.type
_entity_poly.pdbx_seq_one_letter_code
_entity_poly.pdbx_strand_id
1 'polypeptide(L)'
;MAESDRRLVQTAVIGSAASGMGIVLPQEADELRRLRRRHPTYTYWCGTQLGGCGNKLSDRLYVDKVCHFAHAPNASCHRKANGANSADHLFIKQDLALWARRSGVDARAVLRDLGSGPGDAVDLRVRDSRQRVRFQFRRLTHPEWRSAREELERDAASLDWVFGPGSAHPETMEEMYETFGYVLRFRFETQGVARRIRIRAEEARRSTDWVPLDACAMTPEGLRVPGVERRRRASPRPGVGTSTGSPVNLPVARTLRGGTAPAQASDVPGREPSAVAPDPKSTTGADRRAGRRTSPLVRKVQRLVDEVNVLVAAADAEVRTKAERMDREAAAWIERYGRLTSSDFWSGKATKVAGHGDALAGRLEKLSRQLK
;
A
#
# COMPACT_ATOMS: atom_id res chain seq x y z
N MET A 1 20.89 -14.33 16.64
CA MET A 1 20.09 -14.32 15.40
C MET A 1 21.07 -14.20 14.25
N ALA A 2 21.18 -15.21 13.39
CA ALA A 2 22.03 -15.12 12.21
C ALA A 2 21.52 -13.97 11.32
N GLU A 3 22.39 -13.02 11.00
CA GLU A 3 22.06 -11.94 10.09
C GLU A 3 21.72 -12.53 8.73
N SER A 4 20.49 -12.35 8.26
CA SER A 4 20.01 -12.89 6.99
C SER A 4 20.90 -12.38 5.86
N ASP A 5 21.50 -13.28 5.07
CA ASP A 5 22.31 -12.89 3.92
C ASP A 5 21.45 -12.09 2.92
N ARG A 6 21.69 -10.78 2.89
CA ARG A 6 21.02 -9.80 2.02
C ARG A 6 21.50 -9.87 0.58
N ARG A 7 22.25 -10.89 0.17
CA ARG A 7 22.51 -11.18 -1.25
C ARG A 7 21.46 -12.10 -1.85
N LEU A 8 20.83 -12.92 -1.01
CA LEU A 8 19.87 -13.93 -1.43
C LEU A 8 18.45 -13.36 -1.51
N VAL A 9 17.68 -13.81 -2.50
CA VAL A 9 16.26 -13.44 -2.63
C VAL A 9 15.43 -14.28 -1.66
N GLN A 10 14.92 -13.62 -0.62
CA GLN A 10 14.16 -14.24 0.47
C GLN A 10 12.65 -14.09 0.29
N THR A 11 12.19 -13.23 -0.63
CA THR A 11 10.75 -13.01 -0.84
C THR A 11 10.32 -13.08 -2.30
N ALA A 12 9.09 -13.55 -2.48
CA ALA A 12 8.41 -13.68 -3.76
C ALA A 12 6.93 -13.29 -3.62
N VAL A 13 6.20 -13.35 -4.73
CA VAL A 13 4.72 -13.36 -4.70
C VAL A 13 4.19 -14.69 -5.21
N ILE A 14 3.05 -15.12 -4.68
CA ILE A 14 2.41 -16.40 -5.01
C ILE A 14 1.43 -16.23 -6.18
N GLY A 15 1.43 -17.20 -7.09
CA GLY A 15 0.44 -17.36 -8.15
C GLY A 15 0.77 -16.64 -9.46
N SER A 16 1.08 -15.35 -9.41
CA SER A 16 1.49 -14.60 -10.61
C SER A 16 2.39 -13.40 -10.28
N ALA A 17 3.13 -12.91 -11.28
CA ALA A 17 3.99 -11.74 -11.15
C ALA A 17 3.29 -10.46 -10.64
N ALA A 18 1.98 -10.32 -10.91
CA ALA A 18 1.18 -9.16 -10.50
C ALA A 18 0.45 -9.37 -9.16
N SER A 19 0.62 -10.54 -8.53
CA SER A 19 -0.01 -10.88 -7.26
C SER A 19 0.43 -9.93 -6.15
N GLY A 20 -0.51 -9.61 -5.26
CA GLY A 20 -0.24 -8.88 -4.01
C GLY A 20 0.04 -9.80 -2.82
N MET A 21 0.06 -11.12 -3.02
CA MET A 21 0.30 -12.09 -1.95
C MET A 21 1.80 -12.36 -1.82
N GLY A 22 2.45 -11.62 -0.92
CA GLY A 22 3.86 -11.83 -0.58
C GLY A 22 4.09 -13.14 0.17
N ILE A 23 5.29 -13.69 0.02
CA ILE A 23 5.76 -14.84 0.80
C ILE A 23 7.24 -14.68 1.13
N VAL A 24 7.62 -15.04 2.36
CA VAL A 24 9.01 -15.25 2.78
C VAL A 24 9.33 -16.73 2.62
N LEU A 25 10.44 -17.05 1.98
CA LEU A 25 10.90 -18.44 1.94
C LEU A 25 11.50 -18.82 3.30
N PRO A 26 11.12 -19.97 3.88
CA PRO A 26 11.82 -20.50 5.03
C PRO A 26 13.30 -20.73 4.70
N GLN A 27 14.17 -20.36 5.62
CA GLN A 27 15.62 -20.47 5.46
C GLN A 27 16.12 -21.90 5.71
N GLU A 28 15.41 -22.61 6.60
CA GLU A 28 15.73 -23.98 7.00
C GLU A 28 15.12 -25.01 6.05
N ALA A 29 15.91 -26.04 5.73
CA ALA A 29 15.56 -27.08 4.76
C ALA A 29 14.23 -27.78 5.13
N ASP A 30 14.06 -28.13 6.40
CA ASP A 30 12.88 -28.85 6.86
C ASP A 30 11.62 -28.00 6.87
N GLU A 31 11.75 -26.71 7.12
CA GLU A 31 10.64 -25.76 6.99
C GLU A 31 10.22 -25.59 5.53
N LEU A 32 11.18 -25.50 4.61
CA LEU A 32 10.88 -25.45 3.18
C LEU A 32 10.24 -26.77 2.69
N ARG A 33 10.72 -27.93 3.14
CA ARG A 33 10.07 -29.21 2.84
C ARG A 33 8.64 -29.27 3.37
N ARG A 34 8.37 -28.77 4.58
CA ARG A 34 7.01 -28.65 5.13
C ARG A 34 6.14 -27.73 4.28
N LEU A 35 6.68 -26.58 3.85
CA LEU A 35 5.98 -25.63 2.98
C LEU A 35 5.56 -26.29 1.65
N ARG A 36 6.50 -26.99 0.98
CA ARG A 36 6.24 -27.70 -0.29
C ARG A 36 5.13 -28.75 -0.14
N ARG A 37 5.16 -29.54 0.93
CA ARG A 37 4.12 -30.56 1.19
C ARG A 37 2.75 -29.94 1.44
N ARG A 38 2.69 -28.84 2.19
CA ARG A 38 1.43 -28.18 2.52
C ARG A 38 0.86 -27.38 1.34
N HIS A 39 1.71 -26.92 0.44
CA HIS A 39 1.34 -26.07 -0.69
C HIS A 39 2.00 -26.53 -2.00
N PRO A 40 1.65 -27.71 -2.52
CA PRO A 40 2.32 -28.30 -3.69
C PRO A 40 2.10 -27.51 -4.99
N THR A 41 1.06 -26.68 -5.05
CA THR A 41 0.67 -25.90 -6.23
C THR A 41 1.17 -24.47 -6.22
N TYR A 42 1.91 -24.05 -5.20
CA TYR A 42 2.45 -22.69 -5.14
C TYR A 42 3.46 -22.45 -6.27
N THR A 43 3.21 -21.41 -7.05
CA THR A 43 4.18 -20.85 -7.98
C THR A 43 4.71 -19.54 -7.44
N TYR A 44 6.03 -19.36 -7.47
CA TYR A 44 6.70 -18.17 -6.96
C TYR A 44 7.14 -17.27 -8.09
N TRP A 45 7.02 -15.96 -7.88
CA TRP A 45 7.35 -14.97 -8.89
C TRP A 45 8.14 -13.81 -8.28
N CYS A 46 9.08 -13.27 -9.06
CA CYS A 46 9.77 -12.03 -8.75
C CYS A 46 8.80 -10.88 -9.01
N GLY A 47 7.88 -10.65 -8.06
CA GLY A 47 6.70 -9.83 -8.27
C GLY A 47 6.99 -8.39 -8.67
N THR A 48 6.18 -7.84 -9.57
CA THR A 48 6.33 -6.44 -10.01
C THR A 48 6.04 -5.46 -8.88
N GLN A 49 5.12 -5.80 -7.97
CA GLN A 49 4.88 -5.01 -6.76
C GLN A 49 6.03 -5.08 -5.75
N LEU A 50 7.01 -5.97 -5.92
CA LEU A 50 8.25 -6.00 -5.14
C LEU A 50 9.40 -5.19 -5.81
N GLY A 51 9.11 -4.50 -6.91
CA GLY A 51 10.14 -3.94 -7.80
C GLY A 51 10.91 -5.02 -8.57
N GLY A 52 10.33 -6.21 -8.69
CA GLY A 52 10.90 -7.36 -9.40
C GLY A 52 10.66 -7.34 -10.91
N CYS A 53 11.35 -8.21 -11.63
CA CYS A 53 11.30 -8.30 -13.09
C CYS A 53 10.08 -9.06 -13.64
N GLY A 54 9.26 -9.68 -12.77
CA GLY A 54 8.08 -10.44 -13.15
C GLY A 54 8.35 -11.88 -13.58
N ASN A 55 9.61 -12.33 -13.59
CA ASN A 55 9.94 -13.72 -13.95
C ASN A 55 9.57 -14.70 -12.84
N LYS A 56 9.26 -15.94 -13.24
CA LYS A 56 9.03 -17.05 -12.31
C LYS A 56 10.32 -17.37 -11.54
N LEU A 57 10.17 -17.70 -10.27
CA LEU A 57 11.25 -18.09 -9.37
C LEU A 57 11.15 -19.59 -9.04
N SER A 58 12.30 -20.22 -8.86
CA SER A 58 12.43 -21.52 -8.20
C SER A 58 12.85 -21.31 -6.75
N ASP A 59 12.32 -22.09 -5.83
CA ASP A 59 12.85 -22.18 -4.47
C ASP A 59 14.00 -23.20 -4.41
N ARG A 60 15.16 -22.75 -3.93
CA ARG A 60 16.36 -23.58 -3.78
C ARG A 60 16.39 -24.18 -2.38
N LEU A 61 16.24 -25.50 -2.33
CA LEU A 61 16.37 -26.30 -1.12
C LEU A 61 17.85 -26.66 -0.94
N TYR A 62 18.46 -26.15 0.13
CA TYR A 62 19.79 -26.51 0.58
C TYR A 62 19.72 -27.07 1.99
N VAL A 63 20.62 -27.99 2.33
CA VAL A 63 20.74 -28.57 3.69
C VAL A 63 21.95 -28.01 4.44
N ASP A 64 22.89 -27.45 3.71
CA ASP A 64 24.17 -26.89 4.17
C ASP A 64 24.25 -25.36 4.03
N LYS A 65 23.24 -24.75 3.39
CA LYS A 65 23.16 -23.32 3.08
C LYS A 65 21.73 -22.81 3.28
N VAL A 66 21.61 -21.49 3.36
CA VAL A 66 20.31 -20.81 3.45
C VAL A 66 19.48 -21.06 2.19
N CYS A 67 18.28 -21.62 2.38
CA CYS A 67 17.30 -21.74 1.32
C CYS A 67 16.89 -20.35 0.82
N HIS A 68 16.74 -20.20 -0.50
CA HIS A 68 16.38 -18.92 -1.11
C HIS A 68 15.65 -19.10 -2.43
N PHE A 69 14.95 -18.05 -2.87
CA PHE A 69 14.43 -18.00 -4.22
C PHE A 69 15.55 -17.68 -5.22
N ALA A 70 15.48 -18.29 -6.39
CA ALA A 70 16.40 -18.06 -7.49
C ALA A 70 15.64 -17.83 -8.79
N HIS A 71 16.19 -16.95 -9.62
CA HIS A 71 15.76 -16.85 -11.01
C HIS A 71 16.28 -18.04 -11.82
N ALA A 72 15.71 -18.25 -13.01
CA ALA A 72 16.33 -19.08 -14.02
C ALA A 72 17.72 -18.52 -14.40
N PRO A 73 18.65 -19.37 -14.85
CA PRO A 73 19.93 -18.90 -15.40
C PRO A 73 19.72 -17.83 -16.46
N ASN A 74 20.61 -16.84 -16.52
CA ASN A 74 20.60 -15.72 -17.48
C ASN A 74 19.42 -14.74 -17.39
N ALA A 75 18.55 -14.86 -16.39
CA ALA A 75 17.53 -13.85 -16.14
C ALA A 75 18.18 -12.55 -15.61
N SER A 76 17.95 -11.43 -16.28
CA SER A 76 18.32 -10.11 -15.75
C SER A 76 17.26 -9.60 -14.77
N CYS A 77 17.70 -9.19 -13.58
CA CYS A 77 16.82 -8.60 -12.57
C CYS A 77 17.55 -7.45 -11.86
N HIS A 78 16.93 -6.28 -11.85
CA HIS A 78 17.46 -5.08 -11.19
C HIS A 78 16.82 -4.83 -9.82
N ARG A 79 16.15 -5.84 -9.27
CA ARG A 79 15.54 -5.76 -7.95
C ARG A 79 16.63 -5.58 -6.89
N LYS A 80 16.66 -4.40 -6.26
CA LYS A 80 17.68 -4.05 -5.26
C LYS A 80 17.41 -4.69 -3.89
N ALA A 81 16.14 -4.78 -3.49
CA ALA A 81 15.75 -5.30 -2.18
C ALA A 81 15.36 -6.78 -2.26
N ASN A 82 16.15 -7.63 -1.61
CA ASN A 82 16.06 -9.10 -1.70
C ASN A 82 15.85 -9.78 -0.33
N GLY A 83 16.10 -9.11 0.80
CA GLY A 83 15.86 -9.64 2.14
C GLY A 83 14.38 -9.81 2.49
N ALA A 84 14.09 -10.43 3.65
CA ALA A 84 12.72 -10.71 4.10
C ALA A 84 11.83 -9.46 4.19
N ASN A 85 12.41 -8.31 4.53
CA ASN A 85 11.70 -7.03 4.66
C ASN A 85 11.28 -6.40 3.32
N SER A 86 11.81 -6.89 2.19
CA SER A 86 11.54 -6.31 0.86
C SER A 86 10.09 -6.49 0.38
N ALA A 87 9.28 -7.27 1.10
CA ALA A 87 7.86 -7.47 0.84
C ALA A 87 6.96 -6.92 1.96
N ASP A 88 7.52 -6.17 2.92
CA ASP A 88 6.78 -5.68 4.10
C ASP A 88 5.54 -4.85 3.71
N HIS A 89 5.62 -4.06 2.65
CA HIS A 89 4.48 -3.30 2.12
C HIS A 89 3.35 -4.18 1.57
N LEU A 90 3.66 -5.39 1.07
CA LEU A 90 2.64 -6.36 0.66
C LEU A 90 2.00 -7.02 1.88
N PHE A 91 2.81 -7.39 2.87
CA PHE A 91 2.33 -8.00 4.10
C PHE A 91 1.41 -7.06 4.88
N ILE A 92 1.80 -5.80 5.07
CA ILE A 92 0.93 -4.83 5.75
C ILE A 92 -0.34 -4.55 4.97
N LYS A 93 -0.29 -4.47 3.64
CA LYS A 93 -1.50 -4.29 2.82
C LYS A 93 -2.48 -5.45 3.04
N GLN A 94 -1.97 -6.67 3.14
CA GLN A 94 -2.78 -7.86 3.43
C GLN A 94 -3.32 -7.85 4.86
N ASP A 95 -2.47 -7.54 5.85
CA ASP A 95 -2.86 -7.44 7.26
C ASP A 95 -3.91 -6.35 7.47
N LEU A 96 -3.76 -5.17 6.87
CA LEU A 96 -4.74 -4.09 6.91
C LEU A 96 -6.06 -4.48 6.27
N ALA A 97 -6.03 -5.20 5.14
CA ALA A 97 -7.24 -5.67 4.49
C ALA A 97 -7.97 -6.72 5.34
N LEU A 98 -7.23 -7.60 6.03
CA LEU A 98 -7.80 -8.59 6.96
C LEU A 98 -8.38 -7.92 8.20
N TRP A 99 -7.63 -7.00 8.81
CA TRP A 99 -8.06 -6.23 9.97
C TRP A 99 -9.31 -5.41 9.68
N ALA A 100 -9.36 -4.67 8.56
CA ALA A 100 -10.53 -3.90 8.16
C ALA A 100 -11.79 -4.77 8.07
N ARG A 101 -11.69 -5.96 7.48
CA ARG A 101 -12.81 -6.91 7.41
C ARG A 101 -13.25 -7.42 8.77
N ARG A 102 -12.31 -7.79 9.65
CA ARG A 102 -12.59 -8.31 10.99
C ARG A 102 -13.20 -7.26 11.91
N SER A 103 -12.73 -6.03 11.79
CA SER A 103 -13.17 -4.90 12.61
C SER A 103 -14.45 -4.23 12.07
N GLY A 104 -15.02 -4.74 10.96
CA GLY A 104 -16.22 -4.16 10.33
C GLY A 104 -15.98 -2.77 9.72
N VAL A 105 -14.73 -2.39 9.47
CA VAL A 105 -14.37 -1.07 8.92
C VAL A 105 -14.32 -1.17 7.39
N ASP A 106 -15.13 -0.39 6.68
CA ASP A 106 -15.00 -0.26 5.23
C ASP A 106 -13.77 0.57 4.85
N ALA A 107 -12.62 -0.09 4.82
CA ALA A 107 -11.35 0.52 4.48
C ALA A 107 -10.64 -0.18 3.31
N ARG A 108 -9.87 0.60 2.56
CA ARG A 108 -9.05 0.11 1.46
C ARG A 108 -7.58 0.46 1.67
N ALA A 109 -6.73 -0.56 1.67
CA ALA A 109 -5.28 -0.41 1.64
C ALA A 109 -4.76 -0.21 0.20
N VAL A 110 -3.92 0.80 -0.01
CA VAL A 110 -3.37 1.19 -1.32
C VAL A 110 -1.86 1.35 -1.20
N LEU A 111 -1.10 0.67 -2.07
CA LEU A 111 0.35 0.87 -2.16
C LEU A 111 0.65 2.20 -2.83
N ARG A 112 1.69 2.87 -2.37
CA ARG A 112 2.20 4.11 -2.95
C ARG A 112 3.63 3.90 -3.43
N ASP A 113 3.90 4.50 -4.57
CA ASP A 113 5.25 4.72 -5.09
C ASP A 113 5.49 6.22 -4.96
N LEU A 114 6.54 6.60 -4.23
CA LEU A 114 6.92 7.98 -4.01
C LEU A 114 8.18 8.34 -4.82
N GLY A 115 8.69 7.41 -5.64
CA GLY A 115 9.84 7.60 -6.53
C GLY A 115 10.94 6.54 -6.38
N SER A 116 10.91 5.71 -5.33
CA SER A 116 11.91 4.65 -5.13
C SER A 116 11.39 3.26 -5.52
N GLY A 117 10.10 3.15 -5.81
CA GLY A 117 9.46 1.92 -6.27
C GLY A 117 8.17 1.59 -5.52
N PRO A 118 7.55 0.46 -5.88
CA PRO A 118 6.31 0.03 -5.26
C PRO A 118 6.54 -0.33 -3.79
N GLY A 119 5.88 0.36 -2.87
CA GLY A 119 5.97 0.09 -1.44
C GLY A 119 6.60 1.19 -0.59
N ASP A 120 6.86 2.37 -1.15
CA ASP A 120 7.36 3.53 -0.40
C ASP A 120 6.42 3.94 0.75
N ALA A 121 5.11 3.75 0.56
CA ALA A 121 4.12 3.86 1.62
C ALA A 121 2.91 2.96 1.36
N VAL A 122 2.11 2.74 2.40
CA VAL A 122 0.79 2.10 2.30
C VAL A 122 -0.25 2.99 2.95
N ASP A 123 -1.27 3.36 2.18
CA ASP A 123 -2.38 4.17 2.65
C ASP A 123 -3.57 3.29 2.97
N LEU A 124 -4.07 3.38 4.19
CA LEU A 124 -5.40 2.90 4.55
C LEU A 124 -6.38 4.05 4.46
N ARG A 125 -7.42 3.91 3.63
CA ARG A 125 -8.49 4.91 3.47
C ARG A 125 -9.81 4.31 3.91
N VAL A 126 -10.41 4.86 4.96
CA VAL A 126 -11.77 4.51 5.40
C VAL A 126 -12.76 5.26 4.51
N ARG A 127 -13.67 4.53 3.85
CA ARG A 127 -14.54 5.08 2.81
C ARG A 127 -15.57 6.06 3.37
N ASP A 128 -16.21 5.68 4.48
CA ASP A 128 -17.35 6.43 5.00
C ASP A 128 -16.97 7.66 5.81
N SER A 129 -15.77 7.66 6.42
CA SER A 129 -15.36 8.70 7.37
C SER A 129 -14.25 9.62 6.84
N ARG A 130 -13.78 9.44 5.60
CA ARG A 130 -12.61 10.13 5.02
C ARG A 130 -11.34 10.04 5.88
N GLN A 131 -11.28 9.10 6.83
CA GLN A 131 -10.11 8.91 7.68
C GLN A 131 -9.00 8.21 6.92
N ARG A 132 -7.76 8.60 7.19
CA ARG A 132 -6.58 8.07 6.52
C ARG A 132 -5.52 7.68 7.54
N VAL A 133 -4.86 6.55 7.27
CA VAL A 133 -3.65 6.16 7.97
C VAL A 133 -2.57 5.91 6.92
N ARG A 134 -1.44 6.59 7.05
CA ARG A 134 -0.27 6.36 6.19
C ARG A 134 0.79 5.58 6.93
N PHE A 135 1.14 4.41 6.41
CA PHE A 135 2.30 3.63 6.84
C PHE A 135 3.48 3.95 5.93
N GLN A 136 4.47 4.65 6.48
CA GLN A 136 5.60 5.18 5.74
C GLN A 136 6.81 4.25 5.82
N PHE A 137 7.32 3.82 4.67
CA PHE A 137 8.53 3.00 4.55
C PHE A 137 9.71 3.83 4.06
N ARG A 138 9.51 4.62 2.99
CA ARG A 138 10.55 5.50 2.47
C ARG A 138 10.86 6.58 3.50
N ARG A 139 12.14 6.84 3.70
CA ARG A 139 12.60 7.99 4.47
C ARG A 139 12.34 9.27 3.66
N LEU A 140 11.52 10.16 4.21
CA LEU A 140 11.26 11.49 3.66
C LEU A 140 12.03 12.52 4.47
N THR A 141 12.60 13.52 3.79
CA THR A 141 13.08 14.72 4.48
C THR A 141 11.91 15.42 5.18
N HIS A 142 12.21 16.23 6.19
CA HIS A 142 11.17 16.93 6.94
C HIS A 142 10.29 17.85 6.06
N PRO A 143 10.84 18.64 5.10
CA PRO A 143 10.02 19.41 4.16
C PRO A 143 9.14 18.57 3.23
N GLU A 144 9.67 17.44 2.70
CA GLU A 144 8.88 16.51 1.88
C GLU A 144 7.72 15.91 2.68
N TRP A 145 7.99 15.52 3.94
CA TRP A 145 6.96 14.99 4.82
C TRP A 145 5.87 16.02 5.14
N ARG A 146 6.24 17.27 5.50
CA ARG A 146 5.26 18.33 5.76
C ARG A 146 4.36 18.59 4.55
N SER A 147 4.96 18.71 3.36
CA SER A 147 4.22 18.93 2.11
C SER A 147 3.25 17.77 1.82
N ALA A 148 3.70 16.52 1.99
CA ALA A 148 2.88 15.34 1.80
C ALA A 148 1.76 15.21 2.86
N ARG A 149 2.02 15.64 4.09
CA ARG A 149 1.04 15.70 5.17
C ARG A 149 -0.05 16.71 4.87
N GLU A 150 0.31 17.93 4.52
CA GLU A 150 -0.64 18.98 4.13
C GLU A 150 -1.52 18.53 2.95
N GLU A 151 -0.92 17.92 1.92
CA GLU A 151 -1.68 17.38 0.78
C GLU A 151 -2.69 16.32 1.20
N LEU A 152 -2.30 15.39 2.06
CA LEU A 152 -3.18 14.32 2.52
C LEU A 152 -4.29 14.82 3.46
N GLU A 153 -3.99 15.83 4.28
CA GLU A 153 -4.93 16.44 5.23
C GLU A 153 -6.04 17.22 4.53
N ARG A 154 -5.77 17.86 3.37
CA ARG A 154 -6.80 18.60 2.60
C ARG A 154 -8.09 17.82 2.37
N ASP A 155 -7.95 16.51 2.15
CA ASP A 155 -9.08 15.64 1.82
C ASP A 155 -9.46 14.64 2.92
N ALA A 156 -8.87 14.75 4.11
CA ALA A 156 -9.04 13.78 5.20
C ALA A 156 -9.70 14.40 6.43
N ALA A 157 -10.66 13.68 7.04
CA ALA A 157 -11.23 14.09 8.32
C ALA A 157 -10.23 13.88 9.47
N SER A 158 -9.41 12.83 9.35
CA SER A 158 -8.24 12.60 10.19
C SER A 158 -7.14 11.96 9.36
N LEU A 159 -5.90 12.29 9.71
CA LEU A 159 -4.71 11.65 9.19
C LEU A 159 -3.86 11.19 10.38
N ASP A 160 -3.55 9.91 10.41
CA ASP A 160 -2.52 9.37 11.29
C ASP A 160 -1.34 8.86 10.47
N TRP A 161 -0.14 9.17 10.93
CA TRP A 161 1.09 8.81 10.26
C TRP A 161 1.85 7.79 11.10
N VAL A 162 2.12 6.61 10.55
CA VAL A 162 2.78 5.50 11.21
C VAL A 162 4.12 5.25 10.52
N PHE A 163 5.22 5.43 11.25
CA PHE A 163 6.56 5.38 10.69
C PHE A 163 7.19 4.01 10.85
N GLY A 164 7.71 3.47 9.75
CA GLY A 164 8.54 2.28 9.75
C GLY A 164 9.95 2.55 10.29
N PRO A 165 10.76 1.49 10.50
CA PRO A 165 12.14 1.62 10.96
C PRO A 165 12.95 2.54 10.03
N GLY A 166 13.56 3.58 10.58
CA GLY A 166 14.40 4.53 9.83
C GLY A 166 13.67 5.46 8.84
N SER A 167 12.34 5.49 8.83
CA SER A 167 11.56 6.30 7.87
C SER A 167 11.32 7.76 8.29
N ALA A 168 11.51 8.11 9.56
CA ALA A 168 11.32 9.46 10.09
C ALA A 168 12.65 10.18 10.34
N HIS A 169 12.72 11.46 10.01
CA HIS A 169 13.80 12.34 10.46
C HIS A 169 13.56 12.85 11.88
N PRO A 170 14.62 13.18 12.66
CA PRO A 170 14.49 13.75 14.00
C PRO A 170 13.53 14.94 14.08
N GLU A 171 13.67 15.93 13.19
CA GLU A 171 12.80 17.11 13.10
C GLU A 171 11.32 16.75 12.90
N THR A 172 11.05 15.69 12.12
CA THR A 172 9.68 15.19 11.91
C THR A 172 9.12 14.54 13.17
N MET A 173 9.96 13.81 13.92
CA MET A 173 9.54 13.21 15.18
C MET A 173 9.26 14.28 16.23
N GLU A 174 10.09 15.32 16.30
CA GLU A 174 9.92 16.47 17.19
C GLU A 174 8.58 17.18 16.94
N GLU A 175 8.29 17.56 15.69
CA GLU A 175 7.00 18.19 15.36
C GLU A 175 5.79 17.28 15.71
N MET A 176 5.91 15.97 15.48
CA MET A 176 4.86 15.01 15.83
C MET A 176 4.64 14.92 17.34
N TYR A 177 5.71 14.92 18.15
CA TYR A 177 5.60 14.97 19.61
C TYR A 177 4.94 16.26 20.08
N GLU A 178 5.32 17.42 19.53
CA GLU A 178 4.75 18.71 19.92
C GLU A 178 3.26 18.86 19.57
N THR A 179 2.87 18.28 18.42
CA THR A 179 1.51 18.40 17.85
C THR A 179 0.55 17.39 18.46
N PHE A 180 0.97 16.13 18.58
CA PHE A 180 0.09 15.01 18.93
C PHE A 180 0.41 14.36 20.28
N GLY A 181 1.57 14.66 20.86
CA GLY A 181 2.09 14.05 22.08
C GLY A 181 2.82 12.73 21.87
N TYR A 182 2.73 12.13 20.67
CA TYR A 182 3.34 10.84 20.35
C TYR A 182 3.57 10.67 18.85
N VAL A 183 4.37 9.66 18.50
CA VAL A 183 4.60 9.16 17.14
C VAL A 183 4.14 7.72 17.07
N LEU A 184 3.37 7.36 16.02
CA LEU A 184 3.04 5.95 15.76
C LEU A 184 4.17 5.28 14.98
N ARG A 185 4.52 4.07 15.40
CA ARG A 185 5.64 3.32 14.86
C ARG A 185 5.20 1.90 14.55
N PHE A 186 5.74 1.33 13.48
CA PHE A 186 5.53 -0.07 13.16
C PHE A 186 6.84 -0.84 12.99
N ARG A 187 6.76 -2.14 13.24
CA ARG A 187 7.81 -3.12 12.90
C ARG A 187 7.16 -4.40 12.40
N PHE A 188 7.98 -5.33 11.91
CA PHE A 188 7.52 -6.64 11.48
C PHE A 188 8.21 -7.77 12.24
N GLU A 189 7.43 -8.81 12.51
CA GLU A 189 7.92 -10.08 13.05
C GLU A 189 7.65 -11.18 12.00
N THR A 190 8.67 -11.98 11.68
CA THR A 190 8.50 -13.12 10.78
C THR A 190 7.75 -14.23 11.51
N GLN A 191 6.68 -14.73 10.91
CA GLN A 191 5.90 -15.87 11.40
C GLN A 191 5.72 -16.87 10.26
N GLY A 192 6.58 -17.90 10.25
CA GLY A 192 6.66 -18.85 9.15
C GLY A 192 6.96 -18.14 7.83
N VAL A 193 6.03 -18.23 6.88
CA VAL A 193 6.17 -17.66 5.52
C VAL A 193 5.61 -16.25 5.36
N ALA A 194 5.09 -15.67 6.44
CA ALA A 194 4.52 -14.32 6.44
C ALA A 194 5.28 -13.42 7.40
N ARG A 195 5.09 -12.11 7.26
CA ARG A 195 5.56 -11.12 8.23
C ARG A 195 4.36 -10.38 8.78
N ARG A 196 4.25 -10.30 10.10
CA ARG A 196 3.13 -9.66 10.79
C ARG A 196 3.54 -8.32 11.34
N ILE A 197 2.69 -7.32 11.13
CA ILE A 197 2.91 -5.99 11.67
C ILE A 197 2.69 -5.96 13.19
N ARG A 198 3.56 -5.24 13.89
CA ARG A 198 3.35 -4.75 15.25
C ARG A 198 3.38 -3.23 15.24
N ILE A 199 2.53 -2.62 16.05
CA ILE A 199 2.38 -1.17 16.17
C ILE A 199 2.66 -0.77 17.62
N ARG A 200 3.24 0.41 17.81
CA ARG A 200 3.31 1.08 19.11
C ARG A 200 3.18 2.58 18.97
N ALA A 201 2.87 3.24 20.08
CA ALA A 201 3.06 4.68 20.23
C ALA A 201 4.36 4.94 21.00
N GLU A 202 5.15 5.88 20.52
CA GLU A 202 6.31 6.43 21.21
C GLU A 202 5.96 7.85 21.64
N GLU A 203 6.20 8.19 22.89
CA GLU A 203 6.24 9.55 23.44
C GLU A 203 7.71 9.92 23.71
N ALA A 204 8.02 11.19 23.94
CA ALA A 204 9.39 11.66 24.12
C ALA A 204 10.20 10.91 25.22
N ARG A 205 9.52 10.37 26.25
CA ARG A 205 10.16 9.66 27.38
C ARG A 205 9.58 8.26 27.66
N ARG A 206 8.58 7.83 26.90
CA ARG A 206 7.85 6.58 27.16
C ARG A 206 7.48 5.93 25.84
N SER A 207 7.37 4.61 25.80
CA SER A 207 6.77 3.92 24.68
C SER A 207 5.75 2.91 25.18
N THR A 208 4.71 2.66 24.40
CA THR A 208 3.81 1.53 24.64
C THR A 208 4.50 0.23 24.21
N ASP A 209 3.93 -0.88 24.66
CA ASP A 209 4.32 -2.19 24.14
C ASP A 209 4.02 -2.31 22.65
N TRP A 210 4.75 -3.21 22.00
CA TRP A 210 4.49 -3.60 20.61
C TRP A 210 3.27 -4.52 20.57
N VAL A 211 2.15 -4.01 20.05
CA VAL A 211 0.89 -4.75 19.95
C VAL A 211 0.62 -5.21 18.51
N PRO A 212 -0.11 -6.32 18.30
CA PRO A 212 -0.58 -6.67 16.96
C PRO A 212 -1.61 -5.65 16.46
N LEU A 213 -1.77 -5.53 15.14
CA LEU A 213 -2.79 -4.65 14.53
C LEU A 213 -4.21 -4.95 15.03
N ASP A 214 -4.52 -6.22 15.34
CA ASP A 214 -5.82 -6.64 15.87
C ASP A 214 -6.13 -6.07 17.27
N ALA A 215 -5.14 -5.55 17.99
CA ALA A 215 -5.36 -4.83 19.25
C ALA A 215 -5.63 -3.33 19.03
N CYS A 216 -5.45 -2.83 17.82
CA CYS A 216 -5.75 -1.44 17.46
C CYS A 216 -7.20 -1.30 16.97
N ALA A 217 -7.77 -0.11 17.17
CA ALA A 217 -9.12 0.21 16.71
C ALA A 217 -9.11 1.46 15.82
N MET A 218 -9.98 1.50 14.82
CA MET A 218 -10.32 2.75 14.14
C MET A 218 -11.40 3.45 14.97
N THR A 219 -11.11 4.65 15.48
CA THR A 219 -12.09 5.53 16.15
C THR A 219 -12.33 6.77 15.30
N PRO A 220 -13.36 7.59 15.54
CA PRO A 220 -13.58 8.83 14.79
C PRO A 220 -12.38 9.80 14.81
N GLU A 221 -11.55 9.74 15.85
CA GLU A 221 -10.35 10.57 16.00
C GLU A 221 -9.15 10.05 15.23
N GLY A 222 -9.17 8.79 14.78
CA GLY A 222 -8.08 8.13 14.08
C GLY A 222 -7.81 6.68 14.52
N LEU A 223 -6.64 6.16 14.14
CA LEU A 223 -6.12 4.88 14.60
C LEU A 223 -5.73 4.96 16.08
N ARG A 224 -6.46 4.24 16.92
CA ARG A 224 -6.17 4.11 18.35
C ARG A 224 -5.27 2.91 18.62
N VAL A 225 -4.13 3.19 19.24
CA VAL A 225 -3.24 2.18 19.83
C VAL A 225 -3.52 2.11 21.33
N PRO A 226 -3.64 0.90 21.93
CA PRO A 226 -3.84 0.77 23.38
C PRO A 226 -2.73 1.46 24.19
N GLY A 227 -3.12 2.10 25.30
CA GLY A 227 -2.19 2.72 26.24
C GLY A 227 -1.72 4.13 25.91
N VAL A 228 -2.25 4.76 24.86
CA VAL A 228 -2.01 6.18 24.53
C VAL A 228 -3.32 6.93 24.27
N GLU A 229 -3.35 8.21 24.64
CA GLU A 229 -4.43 9.13 24.31
C GLU A 229 -3.91 10.29 23.46
N ARG A 230 -4.70 10.71 22.49
CA ARG A 230 -4.30 11.79 21.59
C ARG A 230 -4.46 13.14 22.24
N ARG A 231 -3.35 13.86 22.43
CA ARG A 231 -3.39 15.29 22.73
C ARG A 231 -3.60 16.02 21.40
N ARG A 232 -4.77 16.64 21.21
CA ARG A 232 -4.91 17.64 20.13
C ARG A 232 -4.58 18.99 20.73
N ARG A 233 -3.52 19.64 20.25
CA ARG A 233 -3.43 21.10 20.39
C ARG A 233 -4.48 21.69 19.44
N ALA A 234 -5.38 22.51 19.96
CA ALA A 234 -6.27 23.28 19.10
C ALA A 234 -5.39 24.22 18.26
N SER A 235 -5.33 24.02 16.94
CA SER A 235 -4.77 25.06 16.07
C SER A 235 -5.61 26.32 16.26
N PRO A 236 -5.01 27.50 16.48
CA PRO A 236 -5.74 28.76 16.38
C PRO A 236 -6.31 28.83 14.97
N ARG A 237 -7.63 28.83 14.84
CA ARG A 237 -8.27 29.27 13.60
C ARG A 237 -7.81 30.72 13.37
N PRO A 238 -7.34 31.11 12.17
CA PRO A 238 -7.20 32.51 11.83
C PRO A 238 -8.56 33.19 12.03
N GLY A 239 -8.56 34.26 12.83
CA GLY A 239 -9.77 34.85 13.38
C GLY A 239 -10.75 35.35 12.32
N VAL A 240 -12.04 35.08 12.56
CA VAL A 240 -13.08 36.01 12.13
C VAL A 240 -13.07 37.11 13.19
N GLY A 241 -12.42 38.22 12.85
CA GLY A 241 -12.42 39.41 13.68
C GLY A 241 -13.82 39.99 13.76
N THR A 242 -14.55 39.70 14.84
CA THR A 242 -15.62 40.56 15.30
C THR A 242 -15.01 41.65 16.16
N SER A 243 -14.78 42.81 15.53
CA SER A 243 -14.53 44.07 16.22
C SER A 243 -15.77 44.45 17.05
N THR A 244 -15.72 44.21 18.35
CA THR A 244 -16.57 44.91 19.30
C THR A 244 -15.70 45.95 19.99
N GLY A 245 -15.93 47.21 19.62
CA GLY A 245 -15.29 48.35 20.26
C GLY A 245 -15.78 48.55 21.69
N SER A 246 -14.89 49.04 22.55
CA SER A 246 -15.21 50.16 23.43
C SER A 246 -13.93 50.80 23.99
N PRO A 247 -13.98 52.11 24.28
CA PRO A 247 -12.80 52.95 24.44
C PRO A 247 -12.37 53.06 25.91
N VAL A 248 -11.07 53.22 26.15
CA VAL A 248 -10.60 53.87 27.39
C VAL A 248 -9.49 54.85 27.04
N ASN A 249 -9.61 56.01 27.67
CA ASN A 249 -8.98 57.28 27.41
C ASN A 249 -7.62 57.44 28.13
N LEU A 250 -6.74 58.21 27.47
CA LEU A 250 -5.72 59.14 28.00
C LEU A 250 -4.41 58.60 28.65
N PRO A 251 -3.32 59.41 28.74
CA PRO A 251 -3.06 60.73 28.16
C PRO A 251 -1.73 60.88 27.38
N VAL A 252 -1.65 62.05 26.74
CA VAL A 252 -0.58 62.70 25.98
C VAL A 252 0.76 62.84 26.72
N ALA A 253 1.87 62.61 26.01
CA ALA A 253 3.11 63.38 26.19
C ALA A 253 3.82 63.61 24.83
N ARG A 254 3.90 64.90 24.49
CA ARG A 254 4.63 65.53 23.38
C ARG A 254 6.13 65.52 23.71
N THR A 255 7.05 65.26 22.78
CA THR A 255 7.98 66.19 22.08
C THR A 255 9.11 65.34 21.46
N LEU A 256 9.89 65.64 20.41
CA LEU A 256 10.16 66.75 19.49
C LEU A 256 11.09 66.21 18.36
N ARG A 257 11.04 66.82 17.16
CA ARG A 257 12.07 67.06 16.09
C ARG A 257 13.13 65.98 15.80
N GLY A 258 13.58 65.70 14.58
CA GLY A 258 13.62 66.33 13.24
C GLY A 258 14.59 65.44 12.42
N GLY A 259 14.43 65.19 11.14
CA GLY A 259 14.64 66.11 10.02
C GLY A 259 15.39 65.38 8.89
N THR A 260 15.16 65.83 7.65
CA THR A 260 15.95 65.67 6.41
C THR A 260 16.04 64.31 5.69
N ALA A 261 15.49 64.32 4.47
CA ALA A 261 15.78 63.45 3.30
C ALA A 261 16.99 64.01 2.50
N PRO A 262 17.31 63.64 1.23
CA PRO A 262 16.84 62.56 0.32
C PRO A 262 17.94 61.89 -0.55
N ALA A 263 17.50 61.07 -1.53
CA ALA A 263 18.09 60.79 -2.87
C ALA A 263 19.15 59.66 -2.95
N GLN A 264 19.28 58.83 -4.01
CA GLN A 264 19.01 58.99 -5.45
C GLN A 264 18.65 57.67 -6.16
N ALA A 265 18.09 57.82 -7.37
CA ALA A 265 17.76 56.83 -8.39
C ALA A 265 18.94 56.52 -9.34
N SER A 266 18.83 55.41 -10.09
CA SER A 266 19.33 55.17 -11.49
C SER A 266 18.91 53.73 -11.87
N ASP A 267 17.93 53.52 -12.76
CA ASP A 267 18.02 53.39 -14.24
C ASP A 267 18.44 51.99 -14.78
N VAL A 268 17.42 51.18 -15.17
CA VAL A 268 17.05 50.59 -16.51
C VAL A 268 18.18 50.18 -17.51
N PRO A 269 18.06 49.23 -18.49
CA PRO A 269 16.98 48.35 -19.03
C PRO A 269 17.37 46.83 -19.08
N GLY A 270 16.61 45.82 -19.53
CA GLY A 270 15.50 45.64 -20.48
C GLY A 270 15.95 44.92 -21.77
N ARG A 271 15.69 43.59 -21.92
CA ARG A 271 15.52 42.88 -23.22
C ARG A 271 15.08 41.40 -23.05
N GLU A 272 13.89 41.06 -23.54
CA GLU A 272 13.44 39.69 -23.93
C GLU A 272 13.62 39.50 -25.47
N PRO A 273 13.16 38.40 -26.10
CA PRO A 273 13.49 36.97 -25.93
C PRO A 273 13.97 36.35 -27.27
N SER A 274 14.45 35.10 -27.28
CA SER A 274 14.63 34.35 -28.54
C SER A 274 14.21 32.90 -28.40
N ALA A 275 13.26 32.52 -29.27
CA ALA A 275 12.70 31.19 -29.44
C ALA A 275 13.59 30.35 -30.36
N VAL A 276 13.75 29.07 -30.04
CA VAL A 276 14.26 28.06 -30.97
C VAL A 276 13.35 26.83 -30.87
N ALA A 277 12.68 26.52 -31.97
CA ALA A 277 12.00 25.26 -32.22
C ALA A 277 12.99 24.20 -32.72
N PRO A 278 12.71 22.90 -32.54
CA PRO A 278 13.24 21.86 -33.41
C PRO A 278 12.14 21.10 -34.17
N ASP A 279 12.44 20.86 -35.45
CA ASP A 279 11.65 20.13 -36.45
C ASP A 279 11.98 18.60 -36.42
N PRO A 280 11.36 17.71 -37.23
CA PRO A 280 10.83 16.43 -36.77
C PRO A 280 11.56 15.20 -37.36
N LYS A 281 11.22 14.01 -36.81
CA LYS A 281 11.41 12.62 -37.30
C LYS A 281 12.27 11.72 -36.39
N SER A 282 11.60 10.94 -35.54
CA SER A 282 11.84 9.49 -35.43
C SER A 282 10.62 8.80 -34.80
N THR A 283 9.67 8.41 -35.65
CA THR A 283 8.56 7.53 -35.29
C THR A 283 9.01 6.08 -35.31
N THR A 284 9.30 5.50 -34.15
CA THR A 284 9.16 4.06 -33.90
C THR A 284 8.98 3.80 -32.42
N GLY A 285 7.87 3.15 -32.04
CA GLY A 285 7.80 2.38 -30.80
C GLY A 285 6.84 2.84 -29.71
N ALA A 286 5.76 3.56 -30.03
CA ALA A 286 4.67 3.81 -29.08
C ALA A 286 3.45 2.93 -29.41
N ASP A 287 3.49 1.64 -29.06
CA ASP A 287 2.26 0.90 -28.67
C ASP A 287 2.51 -0.53 -28.13
N ARG A 288 3.05 -0.68 -26.91
CA ARG A 288 2.98 -1.96 -26.13
C ARG A 288 2.88 -1.76 -24.61
N ARG A 289 2.28 -0.65 -24.15
CA ARG A 289 2.00 -0.41 -22.71
C ARG A 289 0.51 -0.21 -22.42
N ALA A 290 -0.33 -1.11 -22.92
CA ALA A 290 -1.65 -1.32 -22.35
C ALA A 290 -1.51 -2.30 -21.18
N GLY A 291 -1.43 -1.77 -19.95
CA GLY A 291 -1.43 -2.58 -18.73
C GLY A 291 -2.68 -3.47 -18.69
N ARG A 292 -2.50 -4.79 -18.61
CA ARG A 292 -3.60 -5.74 -18.41
C ARG A 292 -4.20 -5.52 -17.02
N ARG A 293 -5.16 -4.59 -16.93
CA ARG A 293 -6.15 -4.56 -15.84
C ARG A 293 -6.88 -5.90 -15.88
N THR A 294 -6.93 -6.62 -14.76
CA THR A 294 -7.75 -7.83 -14.66
C THR A 294 -9.21 -7.47 -14.93
N SER A 295 -9.82 -8.16 -15.90
CA SER A 295 -11.18 -7.87 -16.34
C SER A 295 -12.15 -7.83 -15.15
N PRO A 296 -13.09 -6.86 -15.09
CA PRO A 296 -14.15 -6.84 -14.09
C PRO A 296 -14.90 -8.17 -13.97
N LEU A 297 -15.11 -8.87 -15.09
CA LEU A 297 -15.78 -10.17 -15.13
C LEU A 297 -14.96 -11.26 -14.42
N VAL A 298 -13.65 -11.31 -14.64
CA VAL A 298 -12.74 -12.23 -13.95
C VAL A 298 -12.78 -12.00 -12.44
N ARG A 299 -12.79 -10.72 -12.01
CA ARG A 299 -12.90 -10.36 -10.59
C ARG A 299 -14.27 -10.72 -9.99
N LYS A 300 -15.34 -10.66 -10.79
CA LYS A 300 -16.69 -11.04 -10.37
C LYS A 300 -16.79 -12.54 -10.13
N VAL A 301 -16.35 -13.35 -11.10
CA VAL A 301 -16.36 -14.82 -11.00
C VAL A 301 -15.54 -15.30 -9.80
N GLN A 302 -14.32 -14.79 -9.61
CA GLN A 302 -13.47 -15.20 -8.49
C GLN A 302 -14.12 -14.90 -7.14
N ARG A 303 -14.73 -13.73 -6.98
CA ARG A 303 -15.42 -13.36 -5.72
C ARG A 303 -16.56 -14.32 -5.39
N LEU A 304 -17.33 -14.72 -6.40
CA LEU A 304 -18.48 -15.61 -6.22
C LEU A 304 -18.06 -17.04 -5.89
N VAL A 305 -16.95 -17.51 -6.48
CA VAL A 305 -16.32 -18.79 -6.10
C VAL A 305 -15.90 -18.77 -4.63
N ASP A 306 -15.19 -17.72 -4.21
CA ASP A 306 -14.72 -17.59 -2.83
C ASP A 306 -15.91 -17.57 -1.85
N GLU A 307 -16.99 -16.87 -2.20
CA GLU A 307 -18.22 -16.79 -1.42
C GLU A 307 -18.94 -18.16 -1.30
N VAL A 308 -19.10 -18.88 -2.42
CA VAL A 308 -19.71 -20.22 -2.42
C VAL A 308 -18.87 -21.21 -1.61
N ASN A 309 -17.54 -21.17 -1.74
CA ASN A 309 -16.65 -22.08 -1.01
C ASN A 309 -16.73 -21.88 0.51
N VAL A 310 -16.98 -20.66 0.98
CA VAL A 310 -17.21 -20.37 2.41
C VAL A 310 -18.55 -20.95 2.87
N LEU A 311 -19.61 -20.76 2.09
CA LEU A 311 -20.96 -21.19 2.49
C LEU A 311 -21.13 -22.71 2.42
N VAL A 312 -20.44 -23.39 1.50
CA VAL A 312 -20.52 -24.84 1.31
C VAL A 312 -19.92 -25.67 2.44
N ALA A 313 -19.11 -25.06 3.33
CA ALA A 313 -18.48 -25.77 4.44
C ALA A 313 -19.48 -26.47 5.37
N ALA A 314 -20.72 -25.96 5.47
CA ALA A 314 -21.80 -26.55 6.26
C ALA A 314 -22.90 -27.26 5.43
N ALA A 315 -22.74 -27.31 4.11
CA ALA A 315 -23.74 -27.88 3.20
C ALA A 315 -23.60 -29.41 3.06
N ASP A 316 -24.65 -30.06 2.58
CA ASP A 316 -24.64 -31.49 2.26
C ASP A 316 -23.65 -31.84 1.13
N ALA A 317 -23.40 -33.15 0.98
CA ALA A 317 -22.41 -33.67 0.05
C ALA A 317 -22.73 -33.39 -1.42
N GLU A 318 -24.01 -33.28 -1.79
CA GLU A 318 -24.42 -33.01 -3.17
C GLU A 318 -24.11 -31.55 -3.53
N VAL A 319 -24.44 -30.62 -2.63
CA VAL A 319 -24.18 -29.20 -2.80
C VAL A 319 -22.67 -28.91 -2.80
N ARG A 320 -21.89 -29.62 -1.98
CA ARG A 320 -20.42 -29.53 -1.97
C ARG A 320 -19.81 -29.99 -3.30
N THR A 321 -20.23 -31.15 -3.80
CA THR A 321 -19.78 -31.67 -5.10
C THR A 321 -20.11 -30.70 -6.24
N LYS A 322 -21.29 -30.07 -6.19
CA LYS A 322 -21.71 -29.06 -7.17
C LYS A 322 -20.84 -27.81 -7.12
N ALA A 323 -20.48 -27.31 -5.93
CA ALA A 323 -19.58 -26.18 -5.76
C ALA A 323 -18.16 -26.48 -6.26
N GLU A 324 -17.59 -27.64 -5.93
CA GLU A 324 -16.27 -28.07 -6.42
C GLU A 324 -16.21 -28.19 -7.95
N ARG A 325 -17.30 -28.61 -8.59
CA ARG A 325 -17.40 -28.61 -10.05
C ARG A 325 -17.36 -27.19 -10.61
N MET A 326 -18.07 -26.25 -9.97
CA MET A 326 -18.14 -24.85 -10.41
C MET A 326 -16.85 -24.08 -10.13
N ASP A 327 -16.13 -24.42 -9.07
CA ASP A 327 -14.78 -23.92 -8.77
C ASP A 327 -13.78 -24.33 -9.86
N ARG A 328 -13.75 -25.61 -10.23
CA ARG A 328 -12.93 -26.11 -11.34
C ARG A 328 -13.28 -25.45 -12.68
N GLU A 329 -14.57 -25.29 -12.94
CA GLU A 329 -15.06 -24.62 -14.15
C GLU A 329 -14.62 -23.14 -14.20
N ALA A 330 -14.66 -22.44 -13.05
CA ALA A 330 -14.17 -21.08 -12.93
C ALA A 330 -12.67 -20.96 -13.14
N ALA A 331 -11.87 -21.84 -12.53
CA ALA A 331 -10.43 -21.87 -12.74
C ALA A 331 -10.07 -22.07 -14.22
N ALA A 332 -10.71 -23.04 -14.89
CA ALA A 332 -10.51 -23.31 -16.32
C ALA A 332 -10.94 -22.13 -17.20
N TRP A 333 -12.05 -21.47 -16.86
CA TRP A 333 -12.51 -20.29 -17.57
C TRP A 333 -11.56 -19.09 -17.40
N ILE A 334 -11.08 -18.82 -16.18
CA ILE A 334 -10.13 -17.73 -15.90
C ILE A 334 -8.83 -17.93 -16.68
N GLU A 335 -8.31 -19.14 -16.73
CA GLU A 335 -7.12 -19.47 -17.52
C GLU A 335 -7.36 -19.25 -19.03
N ARG A 336 -8.52 -19.66 -19.55
CA ARG A 336 -8.92 -19.45 -20.96
C ARG A 336 -9.09 -17.97 -21.29
N TYR A 337 -9.71 -17.19 -20.40
CA TYR A 337 -9.87 -15.74 -20.53
C TYR A 337 -8.51 -15.03 -20.49
N GLY A 338 -7.60 -15.46 -19.61
CA GLY A 338 -6.24 -14.92 -19.49
C GLY A 338 -5.38 -15.11 -20.73
N ARG A 339 -5.62 -16.20 -21.49
CA ARG A 339 -4.94 -16.52 -22.75
C ARG A 339 -5.45 -15.75 -23.97
N LEU A 340 -6.52 -14.96 -23.83
CA LEU A 340 -7.02 -14.13 -24.94
C LEU A 340 -5.97 -13.09 -25.36
N THR A 341 -5.78 -13.00 -26.66
CA THR A 341 -4.90 -12.05 -27.36
C THR A 341 -5.71 -10.98 -28.07
N SER A 342 -5.07 -9.93 -28.57
CA SER A 342 -5.75 -8.86 -29.31
C SER A 342 -6.47 -9.36 -30.57
N SER A 343 -5.97 -10.40 -31.26
CA SER A 343 -6.63 -11.01 -32.42
C SER A 343 -7.89 -11.82 -32.06
N ASP A 344 -8.00 -12.32 -30.82
CA ASP A 344 -9.20 -13.01 -30.34
C ASP A 344 -10.40 -12.06 -30.14
N PHE A 345 -10.16 -10.75 -30.00
CA PHE A 345 -11.22 -9.74 -29.90
C PHE A 345 -11.90 -9.46 -31.25
N TRP A 346 -11.13 -9.51 -32.35
CA TRP A 346 -11.64 -9.26 -33.70
C TRP A 346 -12.32 -10.49 -34.34
N SER A 347 -12.07 -11.69 -33.81
CA SER A 347 -12.67 -12.95 -34.30
C SER A 347 -13.96 -13.36 -33.58
N GLY A 348 -14.48 -12.55 -32.65
CA GLY A 348 -15.67 -12.86 -31.85
C GLY A 348 -15.46 -13.93 -30.77
N LYS A 349 -14.26 -14.51 -30.69
CA LYS A 349 -13.88 -15.52 -29.68
C LYS A 349 -13.83 -14.93 -28.27
N ALA A 350 -13.37 -13.69 -28.12
CA ALA A 350 -13.41 -12.99 -26.83
C ALA A 350 -14.84 -12.82 -26.30
N THR A 351 -15.81 -12.50 -27.18
CA THR A 351 -17.23 -12.36 -26.82
C THR A 351 -17.83 -13.69 -26.36
N LYS A 352 -17.52 -14.80 -27.04
CA LYS A 352 -17.96 -16.14 -26.61
C LYS A 352 -17.36 -16.54 -25.25
N VAL A 353 -16.06 -16.26 -25.03
CA VAL A 353 -15.41 -16.55 -23.76
C VAL A 353 -15.97 -15.64 -22.64
N ALA A 354 -16.26 -14.37 -22.92
CA ALA A 354 -16.93 -13.49 -21.96
C ALA A 354 -18.34 -13.97 -21.59
N GLY A 355 -19.16 -14.34 -22.59
CA GLY A 355 -20.51 -14.88 -22.34
C GLY A 355 -20.53 -16.15 -21.50
N HIS A 356 -19.52 -17.02 -21.64
CA HIS A 356 -19.36 -18.19 -20.76
C HIS A 356 -19.06 -17.77 -19.31
N GLY A 357 -18.30 -16.69 -19.11
CA GLY A 357 -18.00 -16.12 -17.80
C GLY A 357 -19.22 -15.53 -17.13
N ASP A 358 -20.06 -14.81 -17.87
CA ASP A 358 -21.33 -14.26 -17.36
C ASP A 358 -22.31 -15.36 -16.95
N ALA A 359 -22.44 -16.42 -17.78
CA ALA A 359 -23.27 -17.57 -17.45
C ALA A 359 -22.77 -18.31 -16.19
N LEU A 360 -21.45 -18.45 -16.04
CA LEU A 360 -20.84 -19.05 -14.85
C LEU A 360 -21.07 -18.17 -13.61
N ALA A 361 -20.89 -16.86 -13.71
CA ALA A 361 -21.18 -15.93 -12.62
C ALA A 361 -22.65 -16.01 -12.18
N GLY A 362 -23.60 -16.07 -13.11
CA GLY A 362 -25.03 -16.22 -12.79
C GLY A 362 -25.34 -17.52 -12.06
N ARG A 363 -24.70 -18.63 -12.44
CA ARG A 363 -24.85 -19.92 -11.71
C ARG A 363 -24.26 -19.84 -10.31
N LEU A 364 -23.08 -19.24 -10.14
CA LEU A 364 -22.44 -19.07 -8.82
C LEU A 364 -23.28 -18.16 -7.89
N GLU A 365 -23.84 -17.07 -8.41
CA GLU A 365 -24.77 -16.20 -7.66
C GLU A 365 -26.01 -16.96 -7.22
N LYS A 366 -26.59 -17.79 -8.10
CA LYS A 366 -27.75 -18.62 -7.76
C LYS A 366 -27.41 -19.59 -6.63
N LEU A 367 -26.24 -20.23 -6.69
CA LEU A 367 -25.80 -21.16 -5.65
C LEU A 367 -25.51 -20.45 -4.32
N SER A 368 -24.83 -19.31 -4.34
CA SER A 368 -24.62 -18.49 -3.14
C SER A 368 -25.96 -18.11 -2.48
N ARG A 369 -26.96 -17.68 -3.26
CA ARG A 369 -28.30 -17.36 -2.74
C ARG A 369 -29.06 -18.57 -2.19
N GLN A 370 -28.78 -19.78 -2.66
CA GLN A 370 -29.40 -21.00 -2.11
C GLN A 370 -28.75 -21.46 -0.81
N LEU A 371 -27.50 -21.06 -0.57
CA LEU A 371 -26.70 -21.45 0.58
C LEU A 371 -26.78 -20.44 1.74
N LYS A 372 -27.28 -19.24 1.49
CA LYS A 372 -27.65 -18.24 2.50
C LYS A 372 -29.10 -18.42 2.88
#